data_AF-A0A8H6KCR4-F1
#
_entry.id   AF-A0A8H6KCR4-F1
#
_cell.length_a   1.000
_cell.length_b   1.000
_cell.length_c   1.000
_cell.angle_alpha   90.00
_cell.angle_beta   90.00
_cell.angle_gamma   90.00
#
_symmetry.space_group_name_H-M   'P 1'
#
loop_
_entity.id
_entity.type
_entity.pdbx_description
1 polymer ?
#
loop_
_entity_poly.entity_id
_entity_poly.type
_entity_poly.pdbx_seq_one_letter_code
_entity_poly.pdbx_strand_id
1 'polypeptide(L)'
;MTATNTDKPKWLTAVLDALQAIKLAAIQSAPKLLTSWLYVPIGIFTMLAVCFGVSVAFRAAGVSFPASVACLILLFFALLLSEAVLGGHKTKAIVAVIDVPAGWSLRWINILFTPSFIMLPLSPSVGILEVVKIIAVFLIGFVVMMALAAYLTRSLQLLLGTSKRALTERAEEIGNETDEIPLADTPPRTDSTPGSRTISAAPSSLSLDTIAPPPPSRNFLPASGSVPPSGTTTPTSALPPQIPLPLPRSHIWASLIRSNLDVAIYTTLFLTGLPIYYTTSYAMPLHLPLIVLLYLAASSIPAPWRQYLHPVLVSSLLSVLLIWSLAAIRGDTLPSTLHSFRTGANYTYLWLHPGTSARLPGAGDIFSTVLDAGIISLALPMYQYRRELRQHAAAIVLPNVAMSVGCLFCYPKLCYAVGIGAGRSLAFASRSLTLALAIPATENLGGDVNAVAALAIMSGIVGVLVGQRMLAWFGIPEDDYVTRGVTLGANSSAIATALLLRTDPRAAALSSLSMSLFGTITVLFTSIPPVADVIKSLVT
;
A
#
# COMPACT_ATOMS: atom_id res chain seq x y z
N MET A 1 -48.38 -27.31 -38.82
CA MET A 1 -48.50 -25.94 -38.29
C MET A 1 -47.77 -25.86 -36.95
N THR A 2 -46.50 -25.46 -36.97
CA THR A 2 -45.78 -25.01 -35.77
C THR A 2 -44.99 -23.78 -36.19
N ALA A 3 -45.41 -22.66 -35.64
CA ALA A 3 -45.07 -21.32 -36.10
C ALA A 3 -43.57 -21.01 -35.94
N THR A 4 -42.97 -20.59 -37.04
CA THR A 4 -41.97 -19.52 -37.17
C THR A 4 -41.32 -19.06 -35.86
N ASN A 5 -40.17 -19.64 -35.55
CA ASN A 5 -39.20 -19.03 -34.63
C ASN A 5 -38.74 -17.73 -35.30
N THR A 6 -39.28 -16.62 -34.82
CA THR A 6 -38.99 -15.29 -35.35
C THR A 6 -37.51 -14.99 -35.17
N ASP A 7 -36.84 -14.66 -36.27
CA ASP A 7 -35.55 -13.98 -36.28
C ASP A 7 -35.69 -12.67 -35.48
N LYS A 8 -35.48 -12.76 -34.16
CA LYS A 8 -35.39 -11.58 -33.32
C LYS A 8 -34.26 -10.73 -33.91
N PRO A 9 -34.50 -9.46 -34.23
CA PRO A 9 -33.48 -8.66 -34.87
C PRO A 9 -32.28 -8.56 -33.92
N LYS A 10 -31.07 -8.72 -34.46
CA LYS A 10 -29.82 -8.86 -33.68
C LYS A 10 -29.59 -7.73 -32.66
N TRP A 11 -30.19 -6.55 -32.87
CA TRP A 11 -30.16 -5.44 -31.92
C TRP A 11 -31.04 -5.68 -30.68
N LEU A 12 -32.18 -6.36 -30.83
CA LEU A 12 -33.11 -6.64 -29.72
C LEU A 12 -32.51 -7.69 -28.77
N THR A 13 -31.82 -8.70 -29.31
CA THR A 13 -31.07 -9.67 -28.50
C THR A 13 -29.89 -9.02 -27.80
N ALA A 14 -29.17 -8.11 -28.46
CA ALA A 14 -28.10 -7.34 -27.82
C ALA A 14 -28.60 -6.42 -26.68
N VAL A 15 -29.75 -5.77 -26.85
CA VAL A 15 -30.37 -4.93 -25.81
C VAL A 15 -30.85 -5.77 -24.62
N LEU A 16 -31.47 -6.93 -24.87
CA LEU A 16 -31.89 -7.85 -23.80
C LEU A 16 -30.68 -8.41 -23.04
N ASP A 17 -29.63 -8.81 -23.76
CA ASP A 17 -28.36 -9.25 -23.17
C ASP A 17 -27.71 -8.15 -22.32
N ALA A 18 -27.76 -6.89 -22.78
CA ALA A 18 -27.24 -5.74 -22.04
C ALA A 18 -28.06 -5.45 -20.77
N LEU A 19 -29.40 -5.48 -20.84
CA LEU A 19 -30.26 -5.30 -19.67
C LEU A 19 -30.06 -6.43 -18.65
N GLN A 20 -29.94 -7.68 -19.12
CA GLN A 20 -29.65 -8.82 -18.26
C GLN A 20 -28.25 -8.72 -17.65
N ALA A 21 -27.26 -8.24 -18.41
CA ALA A 21 -25.91 -7.96 -17.93
C ALA A 21 -25.88 -6.86 -16.86
N ILE A 22 -26.63 -5.77 -17.04
CA ILE A 22 -26.76 -4.69 -16.05
C ILE A 22 -27.41 -5.23 -14.76
N LYS A 23 -28.48 -6.02 -14.89
CA LYS A 23 -29.14 -6.66 -13.73
C LYS A 23 -28.18 -7.60 -12.99
N LEU A 24 -27.46 -8.44 -13.72
CA LEU A 24 -26.44 -9.35 -13.15
C LEU A 24 -25.31 -8.55 -12.48
N ALA A 25 -24.78 -7.52 -13.14
CA ALA A 25 -23.75 -6.66 -12.60
C ALA A 25 -24.21 -5.95 -11.33
N ALA A 26 -25.45 -5.43 -11.29
CA ALA A 26 -26.03 -4.78 -10.12
C ALA A 26 -26.16 -5.75 -8.93
N ILE A 27 -26.70 -6.96 -9.15
CA ILE A 27 -26.84 -7.98 -8.10
C ILE A 27 -25.46 -8.42 -7.58
N GLN A 28 -24.50 -8.66 -8.47
CA GLN A 28 -23.15 -9.09 -8.10
C GLN A 28 -22.31 -7.99 -7.46
N SER A 29 -22.56 -6.72 -7.80
CA SER A 29 -21.86 -5.57 -7.21
C SER A 29 -22.51 -5.03 -5.94
N ALA A 30 -23.80 -5.31 -5.69
CA ALA A 30 -24.53 -4.88 -4.51
C ALA A 30 -23.80 -5.13 -3.18
N PRO A 31 -23.24 -6.33 -2.88
CA PRO A 31 -22.52 -6.53 -1.63
C PRO A 31 -21.24 -5.67 -1.55
N LYS A 32 -20.47 -5.56 -2.65
CA LYS A 32 -19.28 -4.69 -2.72
C LYS A 32 -19.67 -3.23 -2.50
N LEU A 33 -20.75 -2.77 -3.15
CA LEU A 33 -21.26 -1.41 -3.06
C LEU A 33 -21.74 -1.11 -1.65
N LEU A 34 -22.52 -2.00 -1.03
CA LEU A 34 -23.00 -1.81 0.34
C LEU A 34 -21.83 -1.70 1.32
N THR A 35 -20.81 -2.55 1.19
CA THR A 35 -19.59 -2.42 1.99
C THR A 35 -18.87 -1.10 1.74
N SER A 36 -18.70 -0.71 0.47
CA SER A 36 -17.91 0.48 0.11
C SER A 36 -18.62 1.80 0.41
N TRP A 37 -19.96 1.83 0.36
CA TRP A 37 -20.76 3.05 0.50
C TRP A 37 -21.37 3.21 1.90
N LEU A 38 -21.51 2.12 2.67
CA LEU A 38 -22.09 2.17 4.01
C LEU A 38 -21.06 1.80 5.08
N TYR A 39 -20.54 0.56 5.06
CA TYR A 39 -19.68 0.09 6.15
C TYR A 39 -18.32 0.80 6.20
N VAL A 40 -17.68 1.01 5.06
CA VAL A 40 -16.39 1.69 4.99
C VAL A 40 -16.48 3.15 5.46
N PRO A 41 -17.41 4.00 4.99
CA PRO A 41 -17.52 5.37 5.46
C PRO A 41 -17.88 5.47 6.95
N ILE A 42 -18.78 4.61 7.45
CA ILE A 42 -19.12 4.57 8.89
C ILE A 42 -17.88 4.20 9.70
N GLY A 43 -17.15 3.15 9.29
CA GLY A 43 -15.94 2.72 9.99
C GLY A 43 -14.83 3.77 9.98
N ILE A 44 -14.57 4.42 8.84
CA ILE A 44 -13.62 5.53 8.75
C ILE A 44 -14.06 6.68 9.66
N PHE A 45 -15.34 7.07 9.63
CA PHE A 45 -15.86 8.12 10.49
C PHE A 45 -15.66 7.78 11.97
N THR A 46 -15.93 6.54 12.39
CA THR A 46 -15.67 6.07 13.77
C THR A 46 -14.19 6.14 14.12
N MET A 47 -13.28 5.69 13.24
CA MET A 47 -11.84 5.77 13.47
C MET A 47 -11.38 7.22 13.63
N LEU A 48 -11.88 8.13 12.78
CA LEU A 48 -11.59 9.56 12.86
C LEU A 48 -12.18 10.20 14.11
N ALA A 49 -13.37 9.80 14.56
CA ALA A 49 -13.99 10.27 15.80
C ALA A 49 -13.15 9.91 17.02
N VAL A 50 -12.66 8.67 17.09
CA VAL A 50 -11.73 8.23 18.14
C VAL A 50 -10.43 9.05 18.07
N CYS A 51 -9.87 9.20 16.87
CA CYS A 51 -8.66 10.00 16.64
C CYS A 51 -8.84 11.46 17.06
N PHE A 52 -9.99 12.06 16.75
CA PHE A 52 -10.35 13.41 17.17
C PHE A 52 -10.40 13.52 18.69
N GLY A 53 -11.06 12.58 19.37
CA GLY A 53 -11.11 12.54 20.83
C GLY A 53 -9.71 12.49 21.46
N VAL A 54 -8.82 11.66 20.92
CA VAL A 54 -7.40 11.61 21.34
C VAL A 54 -6.68 12.93 21.06
N SER A 55 -6.93 13.56 19.89
CA SER A 55 -6.32 14.85 19.54
C SER A 55 -6.75 15.98 20.48
N VAL A 56 -8.01 16.00 20.91
CA VAL A 56 -8.54 16.95 21.89
C VAL A 56 -7.93 16.70 23.26
N ALA A 57 -7.80 15.43 23.68
CA ALA A 57 -7.15 15.07 24.93
C ALA A 57 -5.67 15.49 24.97
N PHE A 58 -4.93 15.28 23.89
CA PHE A 58 -3.54 15.73 23.79
C PHE A 58 -3.39 17.24 23.82
N ARG A 59 -4.24 17.98 23.09
CA ARG A 59 -4.26 19.45 23.17
C ARG A 59 -4.56 19.95 24.58
N ALA A 60 -5.51 19.33 25.28
CA ALA A 60 -5.84 19.67 26.66
C ALA A 60 -4.68 19.35 27.63
N ALA A 61 -3.92 18.30 27.37
CA ALA A 61 -2.75 17.91 28.15
C ALA A 61 -1.46 18.67 27.76
N GLY A 62 -1.49 19.53 26.74
CA GLY A 62 -0.29 20.21 26.21
C GLY A 62 0.72 19.27 25.54
N VAL A 63 0.28 18.08 25.10
CA VAL A 63 1.13 17.07 24.47
C VAL A 63 1.10 17.24 22.95
N SER A 64 2.26 17.49 22.34
CA SER A 64 2.43 17.55 20.88
C SER A 64 2.73 16.15 20.31
N PHE A 65 1.74 15.27 20.34
CA PHE A 65 1.83 13.92 19.77
C PHE A 65 0.77 13.70 18.66
N PRO A 66 1.11 13.10 17.51
CA PRO A 66 0.15 12.80 16.45
C PRO A 66 -0.94 11.83 16.90
N ALA A 67 -2.19 12.30 16.96
CA ALA A 67 -3.30 11.50 17.48
C ALA A 67 -3.53 10.18 16.70
N SER A 68 -3.34 10.19 15.37
CA SER A 68 -3.50 9.00 14.53
C SER A 68 -2.50 7.90 14.84
N VAL A 69 -1.25 8.26 15.16
CA VAL A 69 -0.22 7.30 15.61
C VAL A 69 -0.53 6.77 17.01
N ALA A 70 -1.08 7.60 17.90
CA ALA A 70 -1.45 7.15 19.24
C ALA A 70 -2.61 6.14 19.15
N CYS A 71 -3.59 6.43 18.31
CA CYS A 71 -4.68 5.51 18.01
C CYS A 71 -4.19 4.19 17.38
N LEU A 72 -3.18 4.21 16.51
CA LEU A 72 -2.52 2.99 16.02
C LEU A 72 -1.99 2.15 17.19
N ILE A 73 -1.19 2.75 18.07
CA ILE A 73 -0.58 2.05 19.21
C ILE A 73 -1.65 1.51 20.17
N LEU A 74 -2.63 2.35 20.51
CA LEU A 74 -3.75 2.00 21.39
C LEU A 74 -4.56 0.85 20.80
N LEU A 75 -4.86 0.88 19.50
CA LEU A 75 -5.59 -0.18 18.82
C LEU A 75 -4.81 -1.49 18.84
N PHE A 76 -3.50 -1.46 18.59
CA PHE A 76 -2.64 -2.64 18.65
C PHE A 76 -2.66 -3.28 20.05
N PHE A 77 -2.45 -2.50 21.11
CA PHE A 77 -2.49 -3.02 22.48
C PHE A 77 -3.90 -3.45 22.92
N ALA A 78 -4.94 -2.75 22.48
CA ALA A 78 -6.32 -3.15 22.74
C ALA A 78 -6.65 -4.51 22.12
N LEU A 79 -6.15 -4.80 20.91
CA LEU A 79 -6.30 -6.12 20.29
C LEU A 79 -5.52 -7.20 21.04
N LEU A 80 -4.30 -6.91 21.50
CA LEU A 80 -3.53 -7.84 22.34
C LEU A 80 -4.24 -8.14 23.67
N LEU A 81 -4.81 -7.11 24.30
CA LEU A 81 -5.57 -7.25 25.54
C LEU A 81 -6.87 -8.03 25.30
N SER A 82 -7.56 -7.76 24.20
CA SER A 82 -8.75 -8.50 23.79
C SER A 82 -8.44 -9.98 23.62
N GLU A 83 -7.32 -10.34 22.97
CA GLU A 83 -6.91 -11.74 22.82
C GLU A 83 -6.64 -12.40 24.17
N ALA A 84 -5.97 -11.67 25.08
CA ALA A 84 -5.65 -12.16 26.42
C ALA A 84 -6.90 -12.37 27.30
N VAL A 85 -7.91 -11.49 27.20
CA VAL A 85 -9.10 -11.49 28.05
C VAL A 85 -10.27 -12.30 27.46
N LEU A 86 -10.55 -12.13 26.16
CA LEU A 86 -11.70 -12.75 25.48
C LEU A 86 -11.36 -14.02 24.70
N GLY A 87 -10.06 -14.30 24.50
CA GLY A 87 -9.57 -15.41 23.69
C GLY A 87 -9.53 -15.10 22.18
N GLY A 88 -8.82 -15.96 21.44
CA GLY A 88 -8.55 -15.77 20.01
C GLY A 88 -9.80 -15.75 19.12
N HIS A 89 -10.80 -16.59 19.43
CA HIS A 89 -12.02 -16.69 18.59
C HIS A 89 -12.85 -15.39 18.60
N LYS A 90 -13.12 -14.83 19.79
CA LYS A 90 -13.88 -13.57 19.91
C LYS A 90 -13.09 -12.39 19.34
N THR A 91 -11.77 -12.38 19.56
CA THR A 91 -10.90 -11.33 19.02
C THR A 91 -10.85 -11.37 17.49
N LYS A 92 -10.92 -12.56 16.87
CA LYS A 92 -11.03 -12.69 15.40
C LYS A 92 -12.31 -12.02 14.86
N ALA A 93 -13.42 -12.11 15.58
CA ALA A 93 -14.66 -11.42 15.20
C ALA A 93 -14.53 -9.89 15.31
N ILE A 94 -13.86 -9.39 16.36
CA ILE A 94 -13.58 -7.95 16.52
C ILE A 94 -12.68 -7.45 15.39
N VAL A 95 -11.61 -8.19 15.08
CA VAL A 95 -10.71 -7.89 13.97
C VAL A 95 -11.46 -7.86 12.64
N ALA A 96 -12.37 -8.82 12.38
CA ALA A 96 -13.15 -8.84 11.14
C ALA A 96 -14.01 -7.59 10.94
N VAL A 97 -14.53 -6.99 12.02
CA VAL A 97 -15.29 -5.72 11.94
C VAL A 97 -14.36 -4.54 11.65
N ILE A 98 -13.20 -4.48 12.31
CA ILE A 98 -12.21 -3.42 12.12
C ILE A 98 -11.56 -3.51 10.74
N ASP A 99 -11.38 -4.72 10.21
CA ASP A 99 -10.76 -4.98 8.91
C ASP A 99 -11.56 -4.40 7.74
N VAL A 100 -12.87 -4.21 7.86
CA VAL A 100 -13.68 -3.62 6.79
C VAL A 100 -13.21 -2.20 6.42
N PRO A 101 -13.21 -1.20 7.34
CA PRO A 101 -12.65 0.11 7.05
C PRO A 101 -11.12 0.10 6.96
N ALA A 102 -10.44 -0.69 7.79
CA ALA A 102 -8.99 -0.67 7.87
C ALA A 102 -8.32 -1.31 6.64
N GLY A 103 -8.80 -2.46 6.20
CA GLY A 103 -8.36 -3.12 4.98
C GLY A 103 -8.62 -2.27 3.73
N TRP A 104 -9.75 -1.56 3.68
CA TRP A 104 -9.98 -0.56 2.62
C TRP A 104 -8.93 0.56 2.68
N SER A 105 -8.67 1.12 3.85
CA SER A 105 -7.71 2.23 3.99
C SER A 105 -6.28 1.80 3.65
N LEU A 106 -5.85 0.62 4.08
CA LEU A 106 -4.56 0.02 3.72
C LEU A 106 -4.45 -0.24 2.21
N ARG A 107 -5.52 -0.72 1.56
CA ARG A 107 -5.54 -0.96 0.11
C ARG A 107 -5.36 0.34 -0.69
N TRP A 108 -5.92 1.44 -0.21
CA TRP A 108 -5.87 2.74 -0.89
C TRP A 108 -4.79 3.66 -0.32
N ILE A 109 -3.97 3.23 0.62
CA ILE A 109 -3.00 4.08 1.33
C ILE A 109 -2.06 4.84 0.38
N ASN A 110 -1.67 4.20 -0.73
CA ASN A 110 -0.76 4.77 -1.72
C ASN A 110 -1.31 6.04 -2.39
N ILE A 111 -2.60 6.11 -2.72
CA ILE A 111 -3.18 7.32 -3.30
C ILE A 111 -3.30 8.43 -2.26
N LEU A 112 -3.54 8.10 -0.98
CA LEU A 112 -3.68 9.08 0.11
C LEU A 112 -2.40 9.91 0.33
N PHE A 113 -1.27 9.44 -0.21
CA PHE A 113 0.01 10.16 -0.22
C PHE A 113 0.20 11.13 -1.39
N THR A 114 -0.58 11.02 -2.47
CA THR A 114 -0.44 11.91 -3.64
C THR A 114 -0.48 13.41 -3.33
N PRO A 115 -1.26 13.92 -2.33
CA PRO A 115 -1.26 15.35 -2.00
C PRO A 115 0.12 15.91 -1.69
N SER A 116 0.97 15.16 -0.98
CA SER A 116 2.30 15.63 -0.59
C SER A 116 3.18 15.91 -1.80
N PHE A 117 3.02 15.12 -2.87
CA PHE A 117 3.71 15.33 -4.13
C PHE A 117 3.14 16.50 -4.93
N ILE A 118 1.81 16.63 -4.93
CA ILE A 118 1.11 17.69 -5.65
C ILE A 118 1.45 19.07 -5.04
N MET A 119 1.79 19.12 -3.75
CA MET A 119 2.26 20.31 -3.06
C MET A 119 3.75 20.64 -3.28
N LEU A 120 4.55 19.75 -3.88
CA LEU A 120 5.99 20.00 -4.08
C LEU A 120 6.31 21.29 -4.86
N PRO A 121 5.54 21.72 -5.87
CA PRO A 121 5.81 23.00 -6.54
C PRO A 121 5.69 24.24 -5.63
N LEU A 122 5.03 24.13 -4.47
CA LEU A 122 4.99 25.19 -3.45
C LEU A 122 6.24 25.21 -2.55
N SER A 123 7.12 24.21 -2.66
CA SER A 123 8.35 24.19 -1.86
C SER A 123 9.25 25.37 -2.22
N PRO A 124 9.92 25.99 -1.24
CA PRO A 124 10.81 27.11 -1.49
C PRO A 124 11.93 26.69 -2.45
N SER A 125 12.32 27.57 -3.36
CA SER A 125 13.36 27.30 -4.36
C SER A 125 14.67 26.89 -3.68
N VAL A 126 15.16 25.69 -4.00
CA VAL A 126 16.43 25.17 -3.48
C VAL A 126 17.55 25.48 -4.48
N GLY A 127 18.66 26.02 -4.00
CA GLY A 127 19.84 26.24 -4.85
C GLY A 127 20.40 24.92 -5.38
N ILE A 128 20.86 24.91 -6.64
CA ILE A 128 21.36 23.68 -7.32
C ILE A 128 22.45 22.98 -6.48
N LEU A 129 23.37 23.74 -5.89
CA LEU A 129 24.43 23.22 -5.03
C LEU A 129 23.89 22.49 -3.80
N GLU A 130 22.79 22.98 -3.24
CA GLU A 130 22.15 22.37 -2.08
C GLU A 130 21.40 21.10 -2.47
N VAL A 131 20.75 21.06 -3.65
CA VAL A 131 20.17 19.83 -4.20
C VAL A 131 21.23 18.74 -4.37
N VAL A 132 22.41 19.09 -4.92
CA VAL A 132 23.52 18.14 -5.07
C VAL A 132 23.97 17.58 -3.71
N LYS A 133 24.10 18.44 -2.69
CA LYS A 133 24.41 18.02 -1.32
C LYS A 133 23.34 17.08 -0.74
N ILE A 134 22.06 17.42 -0.92
CA ILE A 134 20.92 16.59 -0.49
C ILE A 134 21.01 15.21 -1.13
N ILE A 135 21.22 15.13 -2.45
CA ILE A 135 21.35 13.86 -3.18
C ILE A 135 22.56 13.06 -2.67
N ALA A 136 23.72 13.70 -2.47
CA ALA A 136 24.92 13.03 -2.00
C ALA A 136 24.74 12.45 -0.59
N VAL A 137 24.25 13.25 0.36
CA VAL A 137 23.99 12.80 1.74
C VAL A 137 22.92 11.71 1.76
N PHE A 138 21.89 11.85 0.92
CA PHE A 138 20.85 10.84 0.78
C PHE A 138 21.40 9.50 0.29
N LEU A 139 22.16 9.46 -0.81
CA LEU A 139 22.67 8.21 -1.39
C LEU A 139 23.69 7.54 -0.47
N ILE A 140 24.67 8.29 0.04
CA ILE A 140 25.68 7.76 0.97
C ILE A 140 25.00 7.28 2.25
N GLY A 141 24.12 8.11 2.81
CA GLY A 141 23.34 7.77 3.99
C GLY A 141 22.48 6.53 3.79
N PHE A 142 21.85 6.37 2.63
CA PHE A 142 21.05 5.20 2.31
C PHE A 142 21.88 3.92 2.36
N VAL A 143 23.09 3.93 1.77
CA VAL A 143 24.01 2.78 1.80
C VAL A 143 24.48 2.46 3.21
N VAL A 144 24.91 3.49 3.96
CA VAL A 144 25.39 3.32 5.35
C VAL A 144 24.29 2.77 6.25
N MET A 145 23.06 3.30 6.13
CA MET A 145 21.93 2.83 6.93
C MET A 145 21.47 1.43 6.52
N MET A 146 21.47 1.08 5.23
CA MET A 146 21.22 -0.30 4.81
C MET A 146 22.25 -1.25 5.43
N ALA A 147 23.54 -0.92 5.36
CA ALA A 147 24.61 -1.75 5.90
C ALA A 147 24.49 -1.89 7.43
N LEU A 148 24.25 -0.78 8.13
CA LEU A 148 24.09 -0.77 9.58
C LEU A 148 22.89 -1.63 10.00
N ALA A 149 21.73 -1.45 9.38
CA ALA A 149 20.54 -2.26 9.66
C ALA A 149 20.78 -3.75 9.39
N ALA A 150 21.43 -4.08 8.26
CA ALA A 150 21.73 -5.46 7.89
C ALA A 150 22.68 -6.13 8.88
N TYR A 151 23.84 -5.51 9.16
CA TYR A 151 24.84 -6.09 10.05
C TYR A 151 24.38 -6.11 11.51
N LEU A 152 23.66 -5.08 11.97
CA LEU A 152 23.12 -5.05 13.33
C LEU A 152 22.08 -6.16 13.54
N THR A 153 21.15 -6.30 12.60
CA THR A 153 20.12 -7.36 12.67
C THR A 153 20.76 -8.74 12.61
N ARG A 154 21.66 -8.97 11.66
CA ARG A 154 22.35 -10.26 11.51
C ARG A 154 23.20 -10.61 12.73
N SER A 155 23.96 -9.66 13.26
CA SER A 155 24.80 -9.88 14.45
C SER A 155 23.95 -10.26 15.65
N LEU A 156 22.80 -9.60 15.82
CA LEU A 156 21.89 -9.90 16.92
C LEU A 156 21.23 -11.27 16.77
N GLN A 157 20.87 -11.67 15.53
CA GLN A 157 20.38 -13.02 15.26
C GLN A 157 21.43 -14.11 15.55
N LEU A 158 22.70 -13.85 15.25
CA LEU A 158 23.79 -14.78 15.55
C LEU A 158 24.04 -14.90 17.05
N LEU A 159 24.00 -13.77 17.78
CA LEU A 159 24.15 -13.73 19.23
C LEU A 159 23.00 -14.43 19.97
N LEU A 160 21.78 -14.29 19.47
CA LEU A 160 20.57 -14.88 20.06
C LEU A 160 20.30 -16.32 19.59
N GLY A 161 21.10 -16.87 18.66
CA GLY A 161 20.90 -18.21 18.10
C GLY A 161 19.65 -18.36 17.21
N THR A 162 18.97 -17.26 16.88
CA THR A 162 17.70 -17.26 16.14
C THR A 162 17.84 -17.67 14.68
N SER A 163 19.03 -17.53 14.08
CA SER A 163 19.30 -17.93 12.70
C SER A 163 19.06 -19.42 12.43
N LYS A 164 19.38 -20.32 13.37
CA LYS A 164 19.09 -21.76 13.24
C LYS A 164 17.59 -22.07 13.32
N ARG A 165 16.85 -21.26 14.08
CA ARG A 165 15.40 -21.39 14.31
C ARG A 165 14.60 -20.94 13.09
N ALA A 166 14.99 -19.83 12.48
CA ALA A 166 14.42 -19.34 11.22
C ALA A 166 14.61 -20.35 10.06
N LEU A 167 15.76 -21.04 10.01
CA LEU A 167 16.02 -22.14 9.07
C LEU A 167 15.13 -23.36 9.31
N THR A 168 14.87 -23.72 10.57
CA THR A 168 14.00 -24.86 10.92
C THR A 168 12.53 -24.55 10.62
N GLU A 169 12.09 -23.33 10.90
CA GLU A 169 10.73 -22.86 10.60
C GLU A 169 10.47 -22.76 9.08
N ARG A 170 11.49 -22.41 8.28
CA ARG A 170 11.44 -22.56 6.82
C ARG A 170 11.24 -24.00 6.36
N ALA A 171 11.80 -24.98 7.06
CA ALA A 171 11.58 -26.38 6.75
C ALA A 171 10.19 -26.89 7.22
N GLU A 172 9.70 -26.45 8.38
CA GLU A 172 8.41 -26.87 8.93
C GLU A 172 7.20 -26.32 8.17
N GLU A 173 7.25 -25.06 7.73
CA GLU A 173 6.12 -24.44 7.03
C GLU A 173 5.95 -24.88 5.56
N ILE A 174 7.01 -25.35 4.90
CA ILE A 174 6.86 -26.05 3.61
C ILE A 174 5.94 -27.28 3.77
N GLY A 175 5.77 -27.77 5.00
CA GLY A 175 4.83 -28.83 5.34
C GLY A 175 3.42 -28.40 5.79
N ASN A 176 3.12 -27.12 6.04
CA ASN A 176 1.94 -26.72 6.84
C ASN A 176 1.07 -25.57 6.25
N GLU A 177 1.05 -25.37 4.92
CA GLU A 177 0.43 -24.24 4.19
C GLU A 177 -1.10 -23.97 4.39
N THR A 178 -1.79 -24.54 5.37
CA THR A 178 -3.27 -24.49 5.44
C THR A 178 -3.91 -23.49 6.43
N ASP A 179 -3.15 -22.73 7.24
CA ASP A 179 -3.73 -22.05 8.42
C ASP A 179 -3.64 -20.49 8.46
N GLU A 180 -3.34 -19.84 7.33
CA GLU A 180 -3.26 -18.37 7.29
C GLU A 180 -4.64 -17.67 7.24
N ILE A 181 -4.75 -16.54 7.94
CA ILE A 181 -5.93 -15.67 7.92
C ILE A 181 -5.91 -14.86 6.62
N PRO A 182 -6.93 -14.96 5.74
CA PRO A 182 -6.92 -14.24 4.48
C PRO A 182 -7.18 -12.75 4.71
N LEU A 183 -6.23 -11.91 4.31
CA LEU A 183 -6.56 -10.56 3.84
C LEU A 183 -6.56 -10.57 2.30
N ALA A 184 -7.48 -9.77 1.73
CA ALA A 184 -7.89 -9.70 0.33
C ALA A 184 -6.91 -10.31 -0.71
N ASP A 185 -7.43 -11.32 -1.44
CA ASP A 185 -6.94 -11.91 -2.69
C ASP A 185 -5.44 -11.73 -2.96
N THR A 186 -4.63 -12.50 -2.24
CA THR A 186 -3.31 -12.87 -2.78
C THR A 186 -3.57 -13.76 -3.99
N PRO A 187 -3.07 -13.45 -5.21
CA PRO A 187 -3.31 -14.30 -6.36
C PRO A 187 -2.75 -15.71 -6.07
N PRO A 188 -3.48 -16.78 -6.46
CA PRO A 188 -3.04 -18.14 -6.19
C PRO A 188 -1.67 -18.39 -6.83
N ARG A 189 -0.77 -18.93 -6.02
CA ARG A 189 0.59 -19.33 -6.38
C ARG A 189 0.49 -20.37 -7.51
N THR A 190 1.01 -20.07 -8.70
CA THR A 190 1.28 -21.12 -9.69
C THR A 190 2.52 -21.87 -9.23
N ASP A 191 2.30 -23.04 -8.63
CA ASP A 191 3.35 -23.98 -8.29
C ASP A 191 4.12 -24.36 -9.57
N SER A 192 5.39 -23.99 -9.60
CA SER A 192 6.35 -24.57 -10.54
C SER A 192 7.41 -25.29 -9.72
N THR A 193 7.25 -26.61 -9.64
CA THR A 193 8.27 -27.54 -9.16
C THR A 193 9.51 -27.47 -10.09
N PRO A 194 10.74 -27.55 -9.55
CA PRO A 194 11.94 -27.46 -10.37
C PRO A 194 12.25 -28.83 -11.00
N GLY A 195 12.01 -28.96 -12.30
CA GLY A 195 12.39 -30.13 -13.09
C GLY A 195 12.62 -29.81 -14.57
N SER A 196 13.91 -29.81 -14.96
CA SER A 196 14.46 -30.01 -16.32
C SER A 196 13.92 -29.19 -17.52
N ARG A 197 14.77 -28.24 -17.97
CA ARG A 197 14.98 -27.62 -19.30
C ARG A 197 14.01 -27.97 -20.44
N THR A 198 13.58 -26.96 -21.22
CA THR A 198 14.08 -26.62 -22.58
C THR A 198 13.53 -25.26 -23.01
N ILE A 199 14.38 -24.45 -23.66
CA ILE A 199 14.10 -23.12 -24.20
C ILE A 199 13.08 -23.21 -25.36
N SER A 200 12.01 -22.41 -25.32
CA SER A 200 11.44 -21.83 -26.54
C SER A 200 10.69 -20.54 -26.22
N ALA A 201 11.22 -19.44 -26.76
CA ALA A 201 10.61 -18.12 -26.76
C ALA A 201 9.52 -18.05 -27.83
N ALA A 202 8.38 -17.44 -27.52
CA ALA A 202 7.64 -16.46 -28.33
C ALA A 202 6.15 -16.36 -27.91
N PRO A 203 5.50 -15.19 -28.09
CA PRO A 203 4.27 -14.81 -27.41
C PRO A 203 3.03 -15.09 -28.28
N SER A 204 1.96 -15.61 -27.67
CA SER A 204 0.71 -15.88 -28.38
C SER A 204 -0.19 -14.64 -28.42
N SER A 205 -0.06 -13.85 -29.49
CA SER A 205 -1.16 -13.06 -30.04
C SER A 205 -2.21 -14.01 -30.64
N LEU A 206 -3.47 -13.90 -30.22
CA LEU A 206 -4.58 -14.65 -30.81
C LEU A 206 -5.04 -14.01 -32.13
N SER A 207 -4.86 -14.75 -33.22
CA SER A 207 -5.54 -14.53 -34.51
C SER A 207 -6.60 -15.61 -34.74
N LEU A 208 -7.76 -15.19 -35.22
CA LEU A 208 -8.85 -16.02 -35.73
C LEU A 208 -8.49 -16.55 -37.14
N ASP A 209 -8.63 -17.85 -37.41
CA ASP A 209 -9.41 -18.41 -38.55
C ASP A 209 -9.21 -19.93 -38.80
N THR A 210 -10.35 -20.61 -38.99
CA THR A 210 -10.67 -21.68 -39.98
C THR A 210 -10.06 -23.11 -39.93
N ILE A 211 -10.91 -24.06 -39.47
CA ILE A 211 -11.34 -25.40 -40.02
C ILE A 211 -10.33 -26.33 -40.76
N ALA A 212 -10.13 -27.58 -40.23
CA ALA A 212 -10.17 -28.92 -40.91
C ALA A 212 -9.39 -30.05 -40.14
N PRO A 213 -9.65 -31.38 -40.34
CA PRO A 213 -9.54 -32.46 -39.33
C PRO A 213 -8.25 -33.32 -39.37
N PRO A 214 -8.01 -34.25 -38.40
CA PRO A 214 -6.81 -35.10 -38.38
C PRO A 214 -7.00 -36.49 -39.03
N PRO A 215 -5.92 -37.16 -39.50
CA PRO A 215 -5.94 -38.57 -39.92
C PRO A 215 -5.62 -39.54 -38.76
N PRO A 216 -5.81 -40.87 -38.95
CA PRO A 216 -6.08 -41.81 -37.87
C PRO A 216 -4.86 -42.58 -37.33
N SER A 217 -5.12 -43.22 -36.20
CA SER A 217 -4.29 -44.06 -35.32
C SER A 217 -3.65 -45.30 -35.98
N ARG A 218 -2.51 -45.74 -35.41
CA ARG A 218 -1.98 -47.10 -35.56
C ARG A 218 -1.52 -47.69 -34.22
N ASN A 219 -2.03 -48.88 -33.95
CA ASN A 219 -1.82 -49.80 -32.82
C ASN A 219 -0.36 -50.25 -32.65
N PHE A 220 0.03 -50.72 -31.46
CA PHE A 220 0.59 -52.08 -31.20
C PHE A 220 0.83 -52.31 -29.67
N LEU A 221 0.36 -53.46 -29.17
CA LEU A 221 0.56 -54.09 -27.83
C LEU A 221 1.82 -55.02 -27.87
N PRO A 222 2.15 -55.85 -26.85
CA PRO A 222 2.28 -55.69 -25.37
C PRO A 222 3.59 -56.34 -24.80
N ALA A 223 3.89 -56.19 -23.49
CA ALA A 223 4.71 -57.18 -22.74
C ALA A 223 4.54 -57.14 -21.20
N SER A 224 3.99 -58.24 -20.67
CA SER A 224 4.15 -58.98 -19.39
C SER A 224 4.69 -58.33 -18.10
N GLY A 225 3.97 -58.59 -17.00
CA GLY A 225 4.44 -58.48 -15.61
C GLY A 225 3.32 -58.64 -14.57
N SER A 226 3.19 -59.82 -13.98
CA SER A 226 2.09 -60.28 -13.10
C SER A 226 2.27 -59.93 -11.61
N VAL A 227 1.26 -59.32 -10.97
CA VAL A 227 0.89 -59.51 -9.54
C VAL A 227 -0.59 -59.11 -9.35
N PRO A 228 -1.47 -59.91 -8.70
CA PRO A 228 -2.84 -59.51 -8.40
C PRO A 228 -2.97 -58.95 -6.97
N PRO A 229 -3.75 -57.88 -6.74
CA PRO A 229 -4.35 -57.64 -5.44
C PRO A 229 -5.87 -57.81 -5.51
N SER A 230 -6.35 -58.77 -4.74
CA SER A 230 -7.73 -58.85 -4.28
C SER A 230 -8.04 -57.63 -3.42
N GLY A 231 -8.96 -56.79 -3.87
CA GLY A 231 -9.43 -55.63 -3.13
C GLY A 231 -10.58 -54.99 -3.88
N THR A 232 -11.78 -55.16 -3.37
CA THR A 232 -13.05 -54.69 -3.93
C THR A 232 -13.04 -53.16 -4.09
N THR A 233 -12.63 -52.66 -5.26
CA THR A 233 -12.85 -51.26 -5.64
C THR A 233 -14.17 -51.14 -6.36
N THR A 234 -15.14 -50.48 -5.73
CA THR A 234 -16.32 -49.93 -6.39
C THR A 234 -15.87 -49.09 -7.60
N PRO A 235 -16.49 -49.26 -8.79
CA PRO A 235 -16.10 -48.46 -9.95
C PRO A 235 -16.56 -47.02 -9.72
N THR A 236 -15.62 -46.15 -9.37
CA THR A 236 -15.85 -44.71 -9.41
C THR A 236 -15.84 -44.34 -10.89
N SER A 237 -17.03 -44.15 -11.47
CA SER A 237 -17.21 -43.65 -12.82
C SER A 237 -16.48 -42.30 -12.94
N ALA A 238 -15.30 -42.31 -13.56
CA ALA A 238 -14.58 -41.09 -13.88
C ALA A 238 -15.37 -40.38 -14.99
N LEU A 239 -16.11 -39.33 -14.62
CA LEU A 239 -16.77 -38.44 -15.57
C LEU A 239 -15.73 -37.92 -16.58
N PRO A 240 -16.05 -37.88 -17.89
CA PRO A 240 -15.14 -37.34 -18.88
C PRO A 240 -14.80 -35.87 -18.55
N PRO A 241 -13.58 -35.41 -18.84
CA PRO A 241 -13.14 -34.04 -18.56
C PRO A 241 -14.09 -33.05 -19.23
N GLN A 242 -14.83 -32.31 -18.42
CA GLN A 242 -15.75 -31.28 -18.90
C GLN A 242 -14.92 -30.11 -19.45
N ILE A 243 -14.99 -29.89 -20.76
CA ILE A 243 -14.55 -28.63 -21.38
C ILE A 243 -15.48 -27.53 -20.82
N PRO A 244 -14.97 -26.49 -20.14
CA PRO A 244 -15.83 -25.43 -19.62
C PRO A 244 -16.63 -24.81 -20.77
N LEU A 245 -17.96 -24.77 -20.64
CA LEU A 245 -18.84 -24.09 -21.59
C LEU A 245 -18.40 -22.61 -21.73
N PRO A 246 -18.35 -22.04 -22.94
CA PRO A 246 -18.04 -20.62 -23.12
C PRO A 246 -19.06 -19.78 -22.35
N LEU A 247 -18.56 -18.83 -21.53
CA LEU A 247 -19.39 -17.96 -20.71
C LEU A 247 -20.43 -17.22 -21.57
N PRO A 248 -21.70 -17.13 -21.13
CA PRO A 248 -22.72 -16.37 -21.87
C PRO A 248 -22.30 -14.91 -22.05
N ARG A 249 -22.65 -14.30 -23.19
CA ARG A 249 -22.30 -12.89 -23.51
C ARG A 249 -22.69 -11.92 -22.39
N SER A 250 -23.85 -12.12 -21.77
CA SER A 250 -24.33 -11.32 -20.64
C SER A 250 -23.39 -11.34 -19.42
N HIS A 251 -22.71 -12.46 -19.15
CA HIS A 251 -21.71 -12.55 -18.07
C HIS A 251 -20.42 -11.81 -18.42
N ILE A 252 -20.01 -11.80 -19.69
CA ILE A 252 -18.86 -11.01 -20.17
C ILE A 252 -19.16 -9.52 -20.02
N TRP A 253 -20.33 -9.07 -20.48
CA TRP A 253 -20.79 -7.69 -20.30
C TRP A 253 -20.91 -7.31 -18.82
N ALA A 254 -21.47 -8.18 -17.98
CA ALA A 254 -21.58 -7.94 -16.55
C ALA A 254 -20.19 -7.82 -15.88
N SER A 255 -19.24 -8.66 -16.26
CA SER A 255 -17.85 -8.59 -15.79
C SER A 255 -17.19 -7.28 -16.20
N LEU A 256 -17.39 -6.84 -17.45
CA LEU A 256 -16.84 -5.60 -17.98
C LEU A 256 -17.41 -4.37 -17.27
N ILE A 257 -18.73 -4.31 -17.08
CA ILE A 257 -19.41 -3.24 -16.31
C ILE A 257 -18.85 -3.19 -14.89
N ARG A 258 -18.76 -4.34 -14.23
CA ARG A 258 -18.25 -4.44 -12.85
C ARG A 258 -16.78 -3.99 -12.75
N SER A 259 -15.95 -4.34 -13.72
CA SER A 259 -14.52 -3.99 -13.73
C SER A 259 -14.26 -2.49 -13.93
N ASN A 260 -15.17 -1.79 -14.62
CA ASN A 260 -15.04 -0.36 -14.93
C ASN A 260 -15.93 0.55 -14.06
N LEU A 261 -16.69 -0.02 -13.12
CA LEU A 261 -17.65 0.71 -12.30
C LEU A 261 -17.00 1.88 -11.55
N ASP A 262 -15.85 1.65 -10.92
CA ASP A 262 -15.15 2.66 -10.13
C ASP A 262 -14.69 3.83 -11.04
N VAL A 263 -14.14 3.53 -12.23
CA VAL A 263 -13.74 4.54 -13.24
C VAL A 263 -14.95 5.34 -13.72
N ALA A 264 -16.08 4.69 -13.99
CA ALA A 264 -17.31 5.36 -14.44
C ALA A 264 -17.85 6.35 -13.39
N ILE A 265 -17.85 5.96 -12.11
CA ILE A 265 -18.28 6.82 -10.99
C ILE A 265 -17.38 8.06 -10.90
N TYR A 266 -16.06 7.88 -10.84
CA TYR A 266 -15.15 9.02 -10.72
C TYR A 266 -15.10 9.90 -11.97
N THR A 267 -15.31 9.33 -13.16
CA THR A 267 -15.44 10.10 -14.40
C THR A 267 -16.69 10.98 -14.36
N THR A 268 -17.81 10.43 -13.88
CA THR A 268 -19.04 11.21 -13.70
C THR A 268 -18.82 12.33 -12.70
N LEU A 269 -18.19 12.05 -11.55
CA LEU A 269 -17.85 13.06 -10.55
C LEU A 269 -16.94 14.15 -11.14
N PHE A 270 -15.91 13.78 -11.89
CA PHE A 270 -15.01 14.73 -12.56
C PHE A 270 -15.77 15.64 -13.53
N LEU A 271 -16.63 15.08 -14.37
CA LEU A 271 -17.45 15.85 -15.31
C LEU A 271 -18.42 16.79 -14.60
N THR A 272 -19.03 16.37 -13.49
CA THR A 272 -19.89 17.23 -12.67
C THR A 272 -19.09 18.27 -11.86
N GLY A 273 -17.82 18.00 -11.56
CA GLY A 273 -16.93 18.91 -10.84
C GLY A 273 -16.46 20.09 -11.69
N LEU A 274 -16.38 19.93 -13.01
CA LEU A 274 -16.01 21.00 -13.96
C LEU A 274 -16.89 22.26 -13.82
N PRO A 275 -18.23 22.19 -13.95
CA PRO A 275 -19.07 23.38 -13.81
C PRO A 275 -18.95 23.98 -12.41
N ILE A 276 -18.84 23.15 -11.35
CA ILE A 276 -18.69 23.64 -9.98
C ILE A 276 -17.40 24.46 -9.83
N TYR A 277 -16.28 23.96 -10.35
CA TYR A 277 -14.99 24.64 -10.27
C TYR A 277 -15.00 26.00 -10.96
N TYR A 278 -15.51 26.07 -12.19
CA TYR A 278 -15.51 27.31 -12.96
C TYR A 278 -16.57 28.32 -12.51
N THR A 279 -17.67 27.88 -11.88
CA THR A 279 -18.76 28.78 -11.42
C THR A 279 -18.62 29.22 -9.98
N THR A 280 -18.24 28.31 -9.06
CA THR A 280 -18.23 28.57 -7.61
C THR A 280 -16.84 28.82 -7.03
N SER A 281 -15.79 28.65 -7.83
CA SER A 281 -14.39 28.67 -7.36
C SER A 281 -14.00 27.51 -6.43
N TYR A 282 -14.88 26.54 -6.23
CA TYR A 282 -14.61 25.43 -5.32
C TYR A 282 -13.89 24.28 -6.03
N ALA A 283 -12.62 24.07 -5.67
CA ALA A 283 -11.71 23.15 -6.36
C ALA A 283 -11.86 21.67 -5.99
N MET A 284 -12.33 21.37 -4.78
CA MET A 284 -12.36 20.00 -4.26
C MET A 284 -13.14 19.00 -5.15
N PRO A 285 -14.37 19.31 -5.61
CA PRO A 285 -15.17 18.37 -6.39
C PRO A 285 -14.57 18.03 -7.76
N LEU A 286 -13.66 18.87 -8.29
CA LEU A 286 -12.93 18.61 -9.53
C LEU A 286 -11.61 17.89 -9.26
N HIS A 287 -10.81 18.39 -8.31
CA HIS A 287 -9.47 17.88 -8.04
C HIS A 287 -9.47 16.46 -7.46
N LEU A 288 -10.42 16.14 -6.58
CA LEU A 288 -10.50 14.81 -5.95
C LEU A 288 -10.70 13.70 -6.98
N PRO A 289 -11.77 13.71 -7.81
CA PRO A 289 -11.97 12.65 -8.81
C PRO A 289 -10.88 12.66 -9.89
N LEU A 290 -10.33 13.82 -10.26
CA LEU A 290 -9.19 13.91 -11.18
C LEU A 290 -8.00 13.07 -10.69
N ILE A 291 -7.58 13.27 -9.43
CA ILE A 291 -6.44 12.55 -8.86
C ILE A 291 -6.72 11.05 -8.77
N VAL A 292 -7.95 10.67 -8.38
CA VAL A 292 -8.35 9.25 -8.33
C VAL A 292 -8.29 8.61 -9.71
N LEU A 293 -8.81 9.26 -10.75
CA LEU A 293 -8.76 8.75 -12.13
C LEU A 293 -7.32 8.61 -12.64
N LEU A 294 -6.47 9.60 -12.37
CA LEU A 294 -5.06 9.55 -12.75
C LEU A 294 -4.31 8.44 -12.02
N TYR A 295 -4.61 8.20 -10.74
CA TYR A 295 -4.05 7.08 -9.98
C TYR A 295 -4.52 5.72 -10.52
N LEU A 296 -5.80 5.58 -10.87
CA LEU A 296 -6.33 4.36 -11.51
C LEU A 296 -5.66 4.11 -12.86
N ALA A 297 -5.50 5.16 -13.68
CA ALA A 297 -4.80 5.09 -14.95
C ALA A 297 -3.33 4.69 -14.75
N ALA A 298 -2.62 5.31 -13.82
CA ALA A 298 -1.23 4.97 -13.49
C ALA A 298 -1.09 3.56 -12.90
N SER A 299 -2.11 3.07 -12.20
CA SER A 299 -2.14 1.70 -11.67
C SER A 299 -2.36 0.64 -12.76
N SER A 300 -2.83 1.03 -13.95
CA SER A 300 -2.99 0.12 -15.09
C SER A 300 -1.69 -0.16 -15.86
N ILE A 301 -0.59 0.51 -15.49
CA ILE A 301 0.74 0.30 -16.08
C ILE A 301 1.18 -1.18 -15.94
N PRO A 302 1.72 -1.82 -16.98
CA PRO A 302 2.15 -3.22 -16.92
C PRO A 302 3.20 -3.48 -15.83
N ALA A 303 3.15 -4.67 -15.22
CA ALA A 303 4.03 -5.08 -14.12
C ALA A 303 5.54 -4.80 -14.31
N PRO A 304 6.17 -5.03 -15.49
CA PRO A 304 7.61 -4.78 -15.65
C PRO A 304 7.96 -3.28 -15.58
N TRP A 305 7.02 -2.40 -15.95
CA TRP A 305 7.24 -0.96 -15.95
C TRP A 305 6.93 -0.31 -14.61
N ARG A 306 6.12 -0.95 -13.74
CA ARG A 306 5.74 -0.40 -12.43
C ARG A 306 6.92 -0.12 -11.50
N GLN A 307 8.06 -0.81 -11.71
CA GLN A 307 9.28 -0.55 -10.94
C GLN A 307 9.85 0.86 -11.21
N TYR A 308 9.72 1.34 -12.45
CA TYR A 308 10.24 2.65 -12.90
C TYR A 308 9.14 3.72 -12.91
N LEU A 309 7.93 3.35 -13.36
CA LEU A 309 6.75 4.20 -13.43
C LEU A 309 5.85 3.91 -12.23
N HIS A 310 6.29 4.30 -11.05
CA HIS A 310 5.53 4.08 -9.83
C HIS A 310 4.17 4.82 -9.91
N PRO A 311 3.02 4.15 -9.67
CA PRO A 311 1.70 4.75 -9.89
C PRO A 311 1.48 6.08 -9.19
N VAL A 312 1.94 6.21 -7.94
CA VAL A 312 1.81 7.45 -7.15
C VAL A 312 2.58 8.61 -7.78
N LEU A 313 3.80 8.37 -8.27
CA LEU A 313 4.64 9.41 -8.88
C LEU A 313 4.03 9.90 -10.20
N VAL A 314 3.66 8.94 -11.05
CA VAL A 314 3.07 9.22 -12.35
C VAL A 314 1.76 9.97 -12.16
N SER A 315 0.89 9.51 -11.26
CA SER A 315 -0.39 10.17 -10.99
C SER A 315 -0.21 11.58 -10.43
N SER A 316 0.73 11.80 -9.51
CA SER A 316 0.97 13.11 -8.92
C SER A 316 1.57 14.10 -9.93
N LEU A 317 2.51 13.68 -10.75
CA LEU A 317 3.08 14.52 -11.81
C LEU A 317 1.99 14.95 -12.81
N LEU A 318 1.19 13.98 -13.29
CA LEU A 318 0.06 14.27 -14.17
C LEU A 318 -0.99 15.16 -13.49
N SER A 319 -1.22 14.97 -12.19
CA SER A 319 -2.15 15.80 -11.42
C SER A 319 -1.69 17.26 -11.36
N VAL A 320 -0.41 17.52 -11.09
CA VAL A 320 0.14 18.89 -11.10
C VAL A 320 -0.04 19.52 -12.48
N LEU A 321 0.32 18.80 -13.55
CA LEU A 321 0.20 19.31 -14.93
C LEU A 321 -1.24 19.61 -15.32
N LEU A 322 -2.19 18.73 -14.99
CA LEU A 322 -3.61 18.95 -15.30
C LEU A 322 -4.26 19.99 -14.41
N ILE A 323 -3.95 20.05 -13.10
CA ILE A 323 -4.40 21.13 -12.22
C ILE A 323 -3.86 22.47 -12.73
N TRP A 324 -2.59 22.53 -13.14
CA TRP A 324 -2.01 23.73 -13.73
C TRP A 324 -2.72 24.13 -15.03
N SER A 325 -3.06 23.16 -15.88
CA SER A 325 -3.76 23.41 -17.14
C SER A 325 -5.18 23.95 -16.89
N LEU A 326 -5.92 23.37 -15.94
CA LEU A 326 -7.25 23.82 -15.53
C LEU A 326 -7.21 25.21 -14.86
N ALA A 327 -6.18 25.48 -14.05
CA ALA A 327 -5.93 26.80 -13.47
C ALA A 327 -5.65 27.85 -14.55
N ALA A 328 -4.80 27.52 -15.53
CA ALA A 328 -4.46 28.42 -16.63
C ALA A 328 -5.68 28.79 -17.49
N ILE A 329 -6.59 27.84 -17.75
CA ILE A 329 -7.87 28.11 -18.45
C ILE A 329 -8.72 29.12 -17.67
N ARG A 330 -8.67 29.07 -16.34
CA ARG A 330 -9.40 29.98 -15.44
C ARG A 330 -8.72 31.34 -15.25
N GLY A 331 -7.43 31.45 -15.60
CA GLY A 331 -6.59 32.62 -15.31
C GLY A 331 -5.95 32.61 -13.92
N ASP A 332 -5.99 31.48 -13.20
CA ASP A 332 -5.36 31.31 -11.89
C ASP A 332 -3.90 30.85 -12.03
N THR A 333 -3.06 31.21 -11.05
CA THR A 333 -1.68 30.72 -10.98
C THR A 333 -1.60 29.35 -10.31
N LEU A 334 -0.56 28.56 -10.64
CA LEU A 334 -0.35 27.26 -10.00
C LEU A 334 -0.29 27.35 -8.46
N PRO A 335 0.47 28.28 -7.84
CA PRO A 335 0.54 28.38 -6.39
C PRO A 335 -0.81 28.66 -5.73
N SER A 336 -1.61 29.58 -6.27
CA SER A 336 -2.95 29.87 -5.73
C SER A 336 -3.86 28.65 -5.77
N THR A 337 -3.84 27.90 -6.88
CA THR A 337 -4.66 26.69 -7.03
C THR A 337 -4.19 25.56 -6.12
N LEU A 338 -2.87 25.43 -5.89
CA LEU A 338 -2.33 24.46 -4.93
C LEU A 338 -2.69 24.82 -3.48
N HIS A 339 -2.74 26.10 -3.11
CA HIS A 339 -3.29 26.51 -1.81
C HIS A 339 -4.80 26.20 -1.69
N SER A 340 -5.57 26.32 -2.77
CA SER A 340 -6.98 25.86 -2.77
C SER A 340 -7.12 24.33 -2.72
N PHE A 341 -6.10 23.60 -3.16
CA PHE A 341 -6.08 22.13 -3.06
C PHE A 341 -5.84 21.66 -1.62
N ARG A 342 -5.06 22.39 -0.82
CA ARG A 342 -4.83 22.09 0.61
C ARG A 342 -5.05 23.35 1.44
N THR A 343 -6.28 23.53 1.91
CA THR A 343 -6.74 24.71 2.63
C THR A 343 -6.43 24.64 4.14
N GLY A 344 -6.06 23.46 4.64
CA GLY A 344 -5.85 23.17 6.05
C GLY A 344 -7.15 22.85 6.81
N ALA A 345 -8.30 22.83 6.13
CA ALA A 345 -9.59 22.52 6.73
C ALA A 345 -9.84 20.99 6.79
N ASN A 346 -8.96 20.26 7.49
CA ASN A 346 -9.10 18.83 7.73
C ASN A 346 -10.21 18.52 8.77
N TYR A 347 -10.51 17.23 9.00
CA TYR A 347 -11.55 16.82 9.95
C TYR A 347 -11.36 17.39 11.36
N THR A 348 -10.11 17.50 11.85
CA THR A 348 -9.87 18.10 13.17
C THR A 348 -10.30 19.56 13.19
N TYR A 349 -9.96 20.35 12.17
CA TYR A 349 -10.38 21.75 12.08
C TYR A 349 -11.91 21.88 11.99
N LEU A 350 -12.55 21.07 11.13
CA LEU A 350 -13.98 21.13 10.86
C LEU A 350 -14.83 20.75 12.07
N TRP A 351 -14.43 19.72 12.82
CA TRP A 351 -15.17 19.27 14.01
C TRP A 351 -14.92 20.13 15.24
N LEU A 352 -13.82 20.89 15.29
CA LEU A 352 -13.59 21.90 16.33
C LEU A 352 -14.43 23.17 16.11
N HIS A 353 -14.87 23.46 14.87
CA HIS A 353 -15.62 24.68 14.54
C HIS A 353 -16.99 24.37 13.89
N PRO A 354 -17.87 23.60 14.56
CA PRO A 354 -19.18 23.26 14.02
C PRO A 354 -20.00 24.55 13.77
N GLY A 355 -20.39 24.78 12.51
CA GLY A 355 -21.26 25.90 12.12
C GLY A 355 -20.56 27.25 11.83
N THR A 356 -19.24 27.34 11.99
CA THR A 356 -18.44 28.56 11.70
C THR A 356 -17.27 28.31 10.73
N SER A 357 -17.22 27.14 10.09
CA SER A 357 -16.18 26.77 9.11
C SER A 357 -16.14 27.72 7.92
N ALA A 358 -15.45 28.85 8.06
CA ALA A 358 -15.24 29.84 7.00
C ALA A 358 -14.40 29.28 5.83
N ARG A 359 -13.72 28.14 6.05
CA ARG A 359 -12.86 27.47 5.08
C ARG A 359 -13.42 26.11 4.74
N LEU A 360 -13.66 25.88 3.45
CA LEU A 360 -14.04 24.58 2.91
C LEU A 360 -12.80 23.70 2.73
N PRO A 361 -12.92 22.36 2.89
CA PRO A 361 -11.81 21.43 2.67
C PRO A 361 -11.40 21.40 1.19
N GLY A 362 -10.11 21.43 0.93
CA GLY A 362 -9.55 21.08 -0.37
C GLY A 362 -9.46 19.58 -0.58
N ALA A 363 -9.22 19.12 -1.81
CA ALA A 363 -9.06 17.70 -2.09
C ALA A 363 -7.87 17.08 -1.32
N GLY A 364 -6.79 17.83 -1.13
CA GLY A 364 -5.64 17.42 -0.32
C GLY A 364 -6.00 17.21 1.15
N ASP A 365 -6.90 18.03 1.71
CA ASP A 365 -7.36 17.90 3.11
C ASP A 365 -8.23 16.65 3.30
N ILE A 366 -9.02 16.29 2.29
CA ILE A 366 -9.79 15.04 2.28
C ILE A 366 -8.85 13.84 2.25
N PHE A 367 -7.86 13.82 1.35
CA PHE A 367 -6.87 12.75 1.30
C PHE A 367 -6.08 12.62 2.61
N SER A 368 -5.64 13.74 3.21
CA SER A 368 -4.94 13.69 4.51
C SER A 368 -5.84 13.22 5.65
N THR A 369 -7.14 13.57 5.63
CA THR A 369 -8.11 13.09 6.61
C THR A 369 -8.25 11.57 6.53
N VAL A 370 -8.40 11.01 5.33
CA VAL A 370 -8.49 9.56 5.17
C VAL A 370 -7.14 8.88 5.47
N LEU A 371 -6.02 9.57 5.23
CA LEU A 371 -4.69 9.07 5.58
C LEU A 371 -4.54 8.78 7.08
N ASP A 372 -5.10 9.62 7.95
CA ASP A 372 -5.10 9.38 9.39
C ASP A 372 -5.80 8.06 9.76
N ALA A 373 -6.91 7.71 9.10
CA ALA A 373 -7.54 6.41 9.25
C ALA A 373 -6.62 5.27 8.74
N GLY A 374 -5.88 5.50 7.66
CA GLY A 374 -4.86 4.57 7.15
C GLY A 374 -3.72 4.32 8.13
N ILE A 375 -3.28 5.35 8.85
CA ILE A 375 -2.28 5.22 9.93
C ILE A 375 -2.82 4.32 11.03
N ILE A 376 -4.03 4.57 11.53
CA ILE A 376 -4.65 3.74 12.57
C ILE A 376 -4.76 2.29 12.11
N SER A 377 -5.06 2.07 10.83
CA SER A 377 -5.22 0.75 10.21
C SER A 377 -3.93 -0.07 10.20
N LEU A 378 -2.74 0.56 10.27
CA LEU A 378 -1.46 -0.15 10.38
C LEU A 378 -1.33 -0.98 11.68
N ALA A 379 -2.22 -0.78 12.65
CA ALA A 379 -2.31 -1.64 13.83
C ALA A 379 -2.69 -3.10 13.48
N LEU A 380 -3.47 -3.32 12.40
CA LEU A 380 -3.88 -4.65 11.97
C LEU A 380 -2.70 -5.54 11.54
N PRO A 381 -1.84 -5.14 10.59
CA PRO A 381 -0.68 -5.96 10.25
C PRO A 381 0.25 -6.16 11.45
N MET A 382 0.41 -5.17 12.34
CA MET A 382 1.18 -5.37 13.59
C MET A 382 0.57 -6.45 14.47
N TYR A 383 -0.76 -6.48 14.61
CA TYR A 383 -1.47 -7.50 15.37
C TYR A 383 -1.42 -8.87 14.68
N GLN A 384 -1.53 -8.93 13.35
CA GLN A 384 -1.45 -10.18 12.59
C GLN A 384 -0.11 -10.89 12.82
N TYR A 385 1.00 -10.16 12.71
CA TYR A 385 2.36 -10.67 12.89
C TYR A 385 2.88 -10.58 14.35
N ARG A 386 1.99 -10.49 15.34
CA ARG A 386 2.37 -10.38 16.75
C ARG A 386 3.14 -11.59 17.30
N ARG A 387 2.96 -12.78 16.70
CA ARG A 387 3.68 -14.00 17.11
C ARG A 387 5.15 -13.92 16.69
N GLU A 388 5.39 -13.62 15.42
CA GLU A 388 6.73 -13.28 14.88
C GLU A 388 7.41 -12.20 15.72
N LEU A 389 6.67 -11.12 16.02
CA LEU A 389 7.16 -10.05 16.88
C LEU A 389 7.62 -10.55 18.26
N ARG A 390 6.90 -11.49 18.88
CA ARG A 390 7.28 -12.02 20.20
C ARG A 390 8.46 -12.98 20.10
N GLN A 391 8.51 -13.82 19.07
CA GLN A 391 9.55 -14.83 18.90
C GLN A 391 10.90 -14.20 18.51
N HIS A 392 10.88 -13.18 17.65
CA HIS A 392 12.07 -12.47 17.18
C HIS A 392 12.17 -11.05 17.76
N ALA A 393 11.53 -10.79 18.91
CA ALA A 393 11.39 -9.46 19.49
C ALA A 393 12.71 -8.68 19.57
N ALA A 394 13.76 -9.29 20.11
CA ALA A 394 15.05 -8.62 20.23
C ALA A 394 15.68 -8.34 18.85
N ALA A 395 15.68 -9.33 17.95
CA ALA A 395 16.24 -9.22 16.60
C ALA A 395 15.50 -8.19 15.73
N ILE A 396 14.26 -7.85 16.05
CA ILE A 396 13.48 -6.85 15.32
C ILE A 396 13.52 -5.51 16.03
N VAL A 397 13.19 -5.45 17.32
CA VAL A 397 13.00 -4.18 18.06
C VAL A 397 14.33 -3.44 18.23
N LEU A 398 15.41 -4.12 18.65
CA LEU A 398 16.68 -3.42 18.91
C LEU A 398 17.25 -2.75 17.65
N PRO A 399 17.32 -3.41 16.48
CA PRO A 399 17.77 -2.74 15.26
C PRO A 399 16.87 -1.56 14.88
N ASN A 400 15.55 -1.69 14.99
CA ASN A 400 14.63 -0.59 14.68
C ASN A 400 14.81 0.61 15.63
N VAL A 401 15.02 0.38 16.93
CA VAL A 401 15.32 1.44 17.90
C VAL A 401 16.66 2.11 17.58
N ALA A 402 17.72 1.31 17.38
CA ALA A 402 19.05 1.83 17.07
C ALA A 402 19.07 2.63 15.77
N MET A 403 18.38 2.15 14.74
CA MET A 403 18.19 2.84 13.48
C MET A 403 17.42 4.14 13.63
N SER A 404 16.37 4.16 14.47
CA SER A 404 15.56 5.36 14.72
C SER A 404 16.41 6.43 15.40
N VAL A 405 17.09 6.07 16.48
CA VAL A 405 18.04 6.96 17.18
C VAL A 405 19.14 7.43 16.22
N GLY A 406 19.76 6.53 15.46
CA GLY A 406 20.77 6.87 14.48
C GLY A 406 20.27 7.90 13.46
N CYS A 407 19.06 7.72 12.92
CA CYS A 407 18.46 8.66 11.98
C CYS A 407 18.21 10.03 12.64
N LEU A 408 17.64 10.06 13.84
CA LEU A 408 17.25 11.28 14.55
C LEU A 408 18.46 12.16 14.91
N PHE A 409 19.56 11.56 15.36
CA PHE A 409 20.71 12.31 15.88
C PHE A 409 21.84 12.50 14.86
N CYS A 410 22.02 11.58 13.90
CA CYS A 410 23.13 11.68 12.95
C CYS A 410 22.78 12.52 11.73
N TYR A 411 21.58 12.33 11.14
CA TYR A 411 21.26 12.99 9.88
C TYR A 411 21.14 14.51 9.99
N PRO A 412 20.37 15.10 10.93
CA PRO A 412 20.23 16.54 11.02
C PRO A 412 21.59 17.24 11.19
N LYS A 413 22.43 16.70 12.07
CA LYS A 413 23.79 17.19 12.30
C LYS A 413 24.66 17.11 11.05
N LEU A 414 24.66 15.97 10.36
CA LEU A 414 25.48 15.77 9.15
C LEU A 414 25.02 16.67 8.01
N CYS A 415 23.70 16.77 7.78
CA CYS A 415 23.13 17.61 6.73
C CYS A 415 23.48 19.08 6.96
N TYR A 416 23.33 19.54 8.20
CA TYR A 416 23.65 20.91 8.57
C TYR A 416 25.13 21.22 8.42
N ALA A 417 26.01 20.30 8.84
CA ALA A 417 27.46 20.46 8.69
C ALA A 417 27.92 20.56 7.22
N VAL A 418 27.21 19.92 6.29
CA VAL A 418 27.47 20.02 4.84
C VAL A 418 26.83 21.28 4.23
N GLY A 419 26.09 22.06 5.02
CA GLY A 419 25.47 23.33 4.63
C GLY A 419 24.10 23.19 3.97
N ILE A 420 23.31 22.17 4.38
CA ILE A 420 21.88 22.08 4.07
C ILE A 420 21.09 22.89 5.10
N GLY A 421 20.13 23.69 4.64
CA GLY A 421 19.32 24.57 5.47
C GLY A 421 18.59 23.83 6.60
N ALA A 422 18.36 24.53 7.71
CA ALA A 422 18.02 23.88 8.98
C ALA A 422 16.75 23.01 8.93
N GLY A 423 15.65 23.56 8.41
CA GLY A 423 14.40 22.81 8.27
C GLY A 423 14.53 21.56 7.38
N ARG A 424 15.36 21.63 6.34
CA ARG A 424 15.61 20.51 5.43
C ARG A 424 16.55 19.46 6.04
N SER A 425 17.52 19.90 6.84
CA SER A 425 18.36 19.00 7.64
C SER A 425 17.54 18.21 8.65
N LEU A 426 16.58 18.84 9.33
CA LEU A 426 15.66 18.14 10.24
C LEU A 426 14.75 17.15 9.51
N ALA A 427 14.35 17.44 8.27
CA ALA A 427 13.56 16.53 7.44
C ALA A 427 14.29 15.21 7.10
N PHE A 428 15.62 15.15 7.16
CA PHE A 428 16.34 13.89 6.99
C PHE A 428 16.18 12.93 8.17
N ALA A 429 15.79 13.40 9.36
CA ALA A 429 15.60 12.57 10.55
C ALA A 429 14.53 11.47 10.33
N SER A 430 13.59 11.74 9.45
CA SER A 430 12.41 10.93 9.11
C SER A 430 12.44 10.41 7.67
N ARG A 431 13.59 10.48 6.97
CA ARG A 431 13.70 10.14 5.54
C ARG A 431 13.32 8.71 5.16
N SER A 432 13.42 7.77 6.10
CA SER A 432 13.18 6.34 5.86
C SER A 432 11.75 5.92 6.21
N LEU A 433 10.95 6.86 6.72
CA LEU A 433 9.57 6.62 7.11
C LEU A 433 8.63 6.64 5.91
N THR A 434 7.54 5.88 6.02
CA THR A 434 6.39 6.10 5.16
C THR A 434 5.84 7.49 5.42
N LEU A 435 5.37 8.17 4.36
CA LEU A 435 4.89 9.55 4.44
C LEU A 435 3.89 9.79 5.58
N ALA A 436 3.07 8.80 5.89
CA ALA A 436 2.07 8.86 6.97
C ALA A 436 2.70 9.09 8.35
N LEU A 437 3.91 8.55 8.56
CA LEU A 437 4.67 8.67 9.80
C LEU A 437 5.77 9.74 9.66
N ALA A 438 6.28 9.95 8.45
CA ALA A 438 7.35 10.89 8.16
C ALA A 438 6.92 12.34 8.35
N ILE A 439 5.75 12.71 7.83
CA ILE A 439 5.18 14.06 7.94
C ILE A 439 5.02 14.47 9.41
N PRO A 440 4.27 13.74 10.25
CA PRO A 440 4.10 14.14 11.65
C PRO A 440 5.42 14.13 12.42
N ALA A 441 6.32 13.16 12.16
CA ALA A 441 7.63 13.16 12.80
C ALA A 441 8.46 14.40 12.47
N THR A 442 8.34 14.91 11.24
CA THR A 442 9.04 16.10 10.76
C THR A 442 8.43 17.38 11.30
N GLU A 443 7.11 17.46 11.35
CA GLU A 443 6.37 18.58 11.94
C GLU A 443 6.73 18.78 13.42
N ASN A 444 6.83 17.69 14.19
CA ASN A 444 7.26 17.73 15.59
C ASN A 444 8.66 18.34 15.77
N LEU A 445 9.56 18.09 14.81
CA LEU A 445 10.91 18.66 14.78
C LEU A 445 10.95 20.09 14.24
N GLY A 446 9.87 20.60 13.64
CA GLY A 446 9.88 21.88 12.90
C GLY A 446 10.64 21.79 11.57
N GLY A 447 10.74 20.59 11.00
CA GLY A 447 11.40 20.36 9.71
C GLY A 447 10.50 20.66 8.50
N ASP A 448 11.10 20.63 7.32
CA ASP A 448 10.41 20.89 6.05
C ASP A 448 9.61 19.64 5.59
N VAL A 449 8.29 19.76 5.64
CA VAL A 449 7.33 18.70 5.26
C VAL A 449 7.41 18.33 3.77
N ASN A 450 7.76 19.28 2.90
CA ASN A 450 7.92 19.01 1.47
C ASN A 450 9.22 18.24 1.21
N ALA A 451 10.28 18.59 1.94
CA ALA A 451 11.56 17.91 1.84
C ALA A 451 11.49 16.47 2.36
N VAL A 452 10.90 16.23 3.54
CA VAL A 452 10.73 14.85 4.05
C VAL A 452 9.87 14.05 3.08
N ALA A 453 8.88 14.67 2.45
CA ALA A 453 8.05 13.97 1.49
C ALA A 453 8.92 13.43 0.35
N ALA A 454 9.66 14.31 -0.33
CA ALA A 454 10.59 13.94 -1.39
C ALA A 454 11.60 12.85 -0.95
N LEU A 455 12.19 13.00 0.24
CA LEU A 455 13.18 12.06 0.78
C LEU A 455 12.58 10.66 1.06
N ALA A 456 11.39 10.59 1.67
CA ALA A 456 10.68 9.35 1.95
C ALA A 456 10.38 8.55 0.68
N ILE A 457 10.03 9.26 -0.39
CA ILE A 457 9.73 8.66 -1.69
C ILE A 457 11.01 8.16 -2.34
N MET A 458 12.05 8.99 -2.36
CA MET A 458 13.35 8.59 -2.89
C MET A 458 13.88 7.36 -2.16
N SER A 459 13.71 7.26 -0.84
CA SER A 459 14.07 6.06 -0.05
C SER A 459 13.31 4.83 -0.55
N GLY A 460 12.00 4.98 -0.83
CA GLY A 460 11.18 3.92 -1.40
C GLY A 460 11.64 3.46 -2.78
N ILE A 461 11.89 4.41 -3.70
CA ILE A 461 12.31 4.12 -5.08
C ILE A 461 13.69 3.44 -5.07
N VAL A 462 14.67 4.01 -4.37
CA VAL A 462 16.02 3.45 -4.29
C VAL A 462 16.01 2.06 -3.65
N GLY A 463 15.20 1.86 -2.62
CA GLY A 463 15.04 0.56 -1.98
C GLY A 463 14.47 -0.52 -2.90
N VAL A 464 13.50 -0.18 -3.75
CA VAL A 464 12.95 -1.11 -4.75
C VAL A 464 13.96 -1.40 -5.87
N LEU A 465 14.69 -0.39 -6.32
CA LEU A 465 15.63 -0.55 -7.44
C LEU A 465 16.89 -1.31 -7.07
N VAL A 466 17.44 -1.04 -5.87
CA VAL A 466 18.79 -1.50 -5.51
C VAL A 466 18.82 -2.30 -4.21
N GLY A 467 17.76 -2.27 -3.38
CA GLY A 467 17.78 -2.83 -2.03
C GLY A 467 18.15 -4.31 -1.94
N GLN A 468 17.54 -5.18 -2.75
CA GLN A 468 17.91 -6.61 -2.78
C GLN A 468 19.33 -6.84 -3.28
N ARG A 469 19.78 -6.03 -4.24
CA ARG A 469 21.13 -6.12 -4.81
C ARG A 469 22.18 -5.66 -3.82
N MET A 470 21.87 -4.66 -3.00
CA MET A 470 22.72 -4.20 -1.89
C MET A 470 22.82 -5.25 -0.78
N LEU A 471 21.72 -5.91 -0.42
CA LEU A 471 21.74 -7.00 0.55
C LEU A 471 22.64 -8.16 0.08
N ALA A 472 22.56 -8.52 -1.21
CA ALA A 472 23.46 -9.50 -1.80
C ALA A 472 24.92 -9.03 -1.76
N TRP A 473 25.18 -7.74 -2.05
CA TRP A 473 26.53 -7.17 -1.98
C TRP A 473 27.10 -7.15 -0.55
N PHE A 474 26.27 -6.95 0.47
CA PHE A 474 26.65 -7.07 1.88
C PHE A 474 26.81 -8.51 2.36
N GLY A 475 26.61 -9.50 1.47
CA GLY A 475 26.74 -10.93 1.79
C GLY A 475 25.64 -11.44 2.72
N ILE A 476 24.46 -10.82 2.71
CA ILE A 476 23.29 -11.31 3.44
C ILE A 476 22.69 -12.50 2.66
N PRO A 477 22.60 -13.69 3.27
CA PRO A 477 22.07 -14.87 2.60
C PRO A 477 20.62 -14.67 2.12
N GLU A 478 20.24 -15.33 1.03
CA GLU A 478 18.87 -15.24 0.50
C GLU A 478 17.83 -15.89 1.41
N ASP A 479 18.26 -16.80 2.28
CA ASP A 479 17.45 -17.52 3.25
C ASP A 479 17.21 -16.75 4.56
N ASP A 480 17.98 -15.69 4.84
CA ASP A 480 17.82 -14.85 6.03
C ASP A 480 16.70 -13.81 5.86
N TYR A 481 15.45 -14.29 5.85
CA TYR A 481 14.25 -13.46 5.67
C TYR A 481 14.08 -12.41 6.78
N VAL A 482 14.61 -12.67 7.99
CA VAL A 482 14.57 -11.72 9.11
C VAL A 482 15.47 -10.53 8.86
N THR A 483 16.75 -10.72 8.52
CA THR A 483 17.65 -9.61 8.23
C THR A 483 17.18 -8.83 7.00
N ARG A 484 16.77 -9.54 5.93
CA ARG A 484 16.29 -8.91 4.70
C ARG A 484 15.03 -8.08 4.95
N GLY A 485 14.06 -8.65 5.69
CA GLY A 485 12.82 -7.99 6.04
C GLY A 485 13.05 -6.76 6.91
N VAL A 486 13.74 -6.90 8.05
CA VAL A 486 14.01 -5.79 8.98
C VAL A 486 14.78 -4.65 8.28
N THR A 487 15.79 -4.99 7.49
CA THR A 487 16.61 -3.98 6.81
C THR A 487 15.82 -3.19 5.77
N LEU A 488 15.05 -3.87 4.91
CA LEU A 488 14.25 -3.19 3.89
C LEU A 488 13.09 -2.43 4.53
N GLY A 489 12.46 -2.98 5.56
CA GLY A 489 11.37 -2.32 6.29
C GLY A 489 11.80 -1.03 6.97
N ALA A 490 12.96 -1.03 7.64
CA ALA A 490 13.47 0.14 8.34
C ALA A 490 14.03 1.23 7.41
N ASN A 491 14.52 0.89 6.22
CA ASN A 491 15.24 1.84 5.36
C ASN A 491 14.57 2.19 4.03
N SER A 492 13.60 1.40 3.55
CA SER A 492 13.13 1.42 2.14
C SER A 492 11.61 1.57 1.94
N SER A 493 10.85 1.97 2.95
CA SER A 493 9.41 2.32 2.85
C SER A 493 8.50 1.18 2.34
N ALA A 494 7.19 1.43 2.30
CA ALA A 494 6.12 0.49 1.90
C ALA A 494 6.34 -0.12 0.51
N ILE A 495 6.98 0.64 -0.37
CA ILE A 495 7.21 0.24 -1.77
C ILE A 495 8.18 -0.95 -1.85
N ALA A 496 9.24 -0.98 -1.02
CA ALA A 496 10.16 -2.11 -0.98
C ALA A 496 9.53 -3.38 -0.40
N THR A 497 8.65 -3.23 0.59
CA THR A 497 7.85 -4.35 1.11
C THR A 497 6.96 -4.96 0.02
N ALA A 498 6.37 -4.14 -0.86
CA ALA A 498 5.57 -4.65 -1.98
C ALA A 498 6.38 -5.48 -2.98
N LEU A 499 7.67 -5.17 -3.14
CA LEU A 499 8.59 -6.01 -3.93
C LEU A 499 8.87 -7.34 -3.23
N LEU A 500 9.06 -7.32 -1.89
CA LEU A 500 9.25 -8.54 -1.11
C LEU A 500 8.02 -9.45 -1.16
N LEU A 501 6.79 -8.91 -1.14
CA LEU A 501 5.59 -9.74 -1.26
C LEU A 501 5.59 -10.66 -2.49
N ARG A 502 6.31 -10.28 -3.56
CA ARG A 502 6.44 -11.09 -4.78
C ARG A 502 7.66 -12.01 -4.79
N THR A 503 8.70 -11.67 -4.04
CA THR A 503 10.02 -12.33 -4.14
C THR A 503 10.34 -13.17 -2.90
N ASP A 504 9.93 -12.71 -1.72
CA ASP A 504 10.08 -13.35 -0.42
C ASP A 504 8.96 -12.88 0.54
N PRO A 505 7.78 -13.55 0.53
CA PRO A 505 6.62 -13.14 1.33
C PRO A 505 6.88 -13.07 2.85
N ARG A 506 7.78 -13.91 3.37
CA ARG A 506 8.12 -13.90 4.81
C ARG A 506 8.97 -12.69 5.16
N ALA A 507 9.97 -12.38 4.34
CA ALA A 507 10.71 -11.13 4.49
C ALA A 507 9.77 -9.93 4.34
N ALA A 508 8.73 -10.02 3.50
CA ALA A 508 7.73 -8.96 3.36
C ALA A 508 6.90 -8.74 4.63
N ALA A 509 6.51 -9.82 5.32
CA ALA A 509 5.83 -9.74 6.62
C ALA A 509 6.69 -9.01 7.65
N LEU A 510 7.96 -9.43 7.80
CA LEU A 510 8.91 -8.79 8.72
C LEU A 510 9.26 -7.36 8.30
N SER A 511 9.32 -7.08 7.01
CA SER A 511 9.51 -5.73 6.47
C SER A 511 8.35 -4.80 6.81
N SER A 512 7.11 -5.27 6.66
CA SER A 512 5.90 -4.53 7.06
C SER A 512 5.94 -4.19 8.54
N LEU A 513 6.27 -5.18 9.37
CA LEU A 513 6.33 -5.02 10.80
C LEU A 513 7.47 -4.10 11.24
N SER A 514 8.66 -4.26 10.67
CA SER A 514 9.83 -3.42 10.96
C SER A 514 9.57 -1.96 10.59
N MET A 515 8.91 -1.71 9.46
CA MET A 515 8.53 -0.37 9.02
C MET A 515 7.57 0.30 9.99
N SER A 516 6.52 -0.41 10.42
CA SER A 516 5.56 0.10 11.41
C SER A 516 6.24 0.39 12.74
N LEU A 517 7.13 -0.49 13.21
CA LEU A 517 7.90 -0.30 14.45
C LEU A 517 8.85 0.88 14.36
N PHE A 518 9.72 0.92 13.34
CA PHE A 518 10.66 2.01 13.10
C PHE A 518 9.95 3.36 13.07
N GLY A 519 8.82 3.45 12.36
CA GLY A 519 8.04 4.68 12.29
C GLY A 519 7.35 5.05 13.59
N THR A 520 6.79 4.08 14.30
CA THR A 520 6.19 4.33 15.61
C THR A 520 7.23 4.83 16.61
N ILE A 521 8.41 4.20 16.68
CA ILE A 521 9.51 4.59 17.56
C ILE A 521 10.02 6.00 17.21
N THR A 522 10.19 6.28 15.92
CA THR A 522 10.67 7.59 15.46
C THR A 522 9.69 8.70 15.79
N VAL A 523 8.39 8.50 15.51
CA VAL A 523 7.34 9.47 15.88
C VAL A 523 7.27 9.65 17.40
N LEU A 524 7.42 8.57 18.17
CA LEU A 524 7.44 8.65 19.62
C LEU A 524 8.58 9.52 20.13
N PHE A 525 9.80 9.30 19.64
CA PHE A 525 10.95 10.13 20.02
C PHE A 525 10.79 11.59 19.62
N THR A 526 10.30 11.88 18.41
CA THR A 526 10.13 13.29 18.00
C THR A 526 8.98 13.98 18.73
N SER A 527 8.01 13.24 19.27
CA SER A 527 6.90 13.82 20.03
C SER A 527 7.26 14.15 21.49
N ILE A 528 8.37 13.62 22.00
CA ILE A 528 8.85 13.91 23.36
C ILE A 528 9.61 15.24 23.33
N PRO A 529 9.12 16.33 23.96
CA PRO A 529 9.69 17.67 23.79
C PRO A 529 11.19 17.76 24.12
N PRO A 530 11.69 17.20 25.25
CA PRO A 530 13.12 17.20 25.53
C PRO A 530 13.98 16.54 24.43
N VAL A 531 13.49 15.46 23.81
CA VAL A 531 14.21 14.77 22.75
C VAL A 531 14.17 15.60 21.46
N ALA A 532 13.00 16.13 21.12
CA ALA A 532 12.82 17.00 19.96
C ALA A 532 13.71 18.25 20.04
N ASP A 533 13.81 18.88 21.21
CA ASP A 533 14.61 20.08 21.41
C ASP A 533 16.11 19.81 21.30
N VAL A 534 16.57 18.64 21.78
CA VAL A 534 17.96 18.20 21.56
C VAL A 534 18.23 17.95 20.07
N ILE A 535 17.28 17.39 19.32
CA ILE A 535 17.46 17.17 17.87
C ILE A 535 17.48 18.51 17.12
N LYS A 536 16.60 19.45 17.50
CA LYS A 536 16.55 20.81 16.93
C LYS A 536 17.85 21.56 17.16
N SER A 537 18.47 21.42 18.33
CA SER A 537 19.73 22.10 18.66
C SER A 537 20.93 21.60 17.87
N LEU A 538 20.83 20.46 17.16
CA LEU A 538 21.87 19.98 16.24
C LEU A 538 22.02 20.83 14.98
N VAL A 539 21.07 21.76 14.74
CA VAL A 539 20.90 22.51 13.50
C VAL A 539 20.79 24.02 13.77
N THR A 540 21.18 24.44 14.96
CA THR A 540 21.29 25.83 15.44
C THR A 540 22.71 26.09 15.84
#